data_AF-A0A1I7VBS6-F1
#
_entry.id   AF-A0A1I7VBS6-F1
#
_cell.length_a   1.000
_cell.length_b   1.000
_cell.length_c   1.000
_cell.angle_alpha   90.00
_cell.angle_beta   90.00
_cell.angle_gamma   90.00
#
_symmetry.space_group_name_H-M   'P 1'
#
loop_
_entity.id
_entity.type
_entity.pdbx_description
1 polymer ?
#
loop_
_entity_poly.entity_id
_entity_poly.type
_entity_poly.pdbx_seq_one_letter_code
_entity_poly.pdbx_strand_id
1 'polypeptide(L)'
;MVQRMQTKMANKPDLNKDDSSVFSLKDKIDVKDVLSAQKLVNGENVFDFTCNYIFSKKSLQYGMKLEHKFLWKQQRHISDFCQSEAMDEGKNRSPSIVNFNEGAVRLLPTMPNDSRYIHATQINIPSGNFIIAQGPTEQSLIDFFRMLWQYHVLLVICLEPFTDHKTCYPYFSLKKQQVVKAMERISLETQKITETSVANLIVYEAVLMNMEIKDDSKLIKFFI
;
A
#
# COMPACT_ATOMS: atom_id res chain seq x y z
N MET A 1 33.74 -11.57 49.52
CA MET A 1 33.00 -10.30 49.45
C MET A 1 32.56 -10.12 48.00
N VAL A 2 31.38 -10.64 47.65
CA VAL A 2 30.83 -10.58 46.28
C VAL A 2 29.45 -9.95 46.40
N GLN A 3 29.36 -8.68 46.03
CA GLN A 3 28.12 -7.90 46.02
C GLN A 3 27.22 -8.39 44.88
N ARG A 4 26.01 -8.85 45.21
CA ARG A 4 24.92 -9.01 44.25
C ARG A 4 24.48 -7.62 43.80
N MET A 5 24.76 -7.25 42.55
CA MET A 5 24.09 -6.12 41.90
C MET A 5 22.74 -6.59 41.38
N GLN A 6 21.66 -6.00 41.91
CA GLN A 6 20.31 -6.13 41.37
C GLN A 6 20.20 -5.28 40.10
N THR A 7 19.94 -5.90 38.97
CA THR A 7 19.56 -5.21 37.73
C THR A 7 18.11 -4.79 37.80
N LYS A 8 17.86 -3.47 37.76
CA LYS A 8 16.52 -2.87 37.62
C LYS A 8 15.94 -3.24 36.25
N MET A 9 14.81 -3.92 36.22
CA MET A 9 13.98 -4.05 35.01
C MET A 9 13.45 -2.66 34.64
N ALA A 10 13.74 -2.22 33.42
CA ALA A 10 13.09 -1.05 32.83
C ALA A 10 11.63 -1.39 32.53
N ASN A 11 10.70 -0.58 33.04
CA ASN A 11 9.28 -0.73 32.77
C ASN A 11 9.00 -0.58 31.27
N LYS A 12 8.44 -1.63 30.68
CA LYS A 12 7.82 -1.64 29.34
C LYS A 12 6.59 -0.71 29.39
N PRO A 13 6.37 0.21 28.43
CA PRO A 13 5.15 1.00 28.42
C PRO A 13 3.96 0.08 28.15
N ASP A 14 3.05 0.06 29.11
CA ASP A 14 1.79 -0.67 29.08
C ASP A 14 0.86 -0.02 28.05
N LEU A 15 0.59 -0.72 26.95
CA LEU A 15 -0.24 -0.24 25.83
C LEU A 15 -1.75 -0.44 26.05
N ASN A 16 -2.16 -0.86 27.26
CA ASN A 16 -3.56 -1.02 27.64
C ASN A 16 -4.00 0.07 28.65
N LYS A 17 -3.79 1.34 28.33
CA LYS A 17 -4.58 2.41 28.94
C LYS A 17 -5.80 2.68 28.06
N ASP A 18 -6.93 2.17 28.54
CA ASP A 18 -8.28 2.48 28.11
C ASP A 18 -8.49 3.99 27.93
N ASP A 19 -8.51 4.45 26.68
CA ASP A 19 -9.12 5.72 26.26
C ASP A 19 -10.66 5.57 26.13
N SER A 20 -11.28 4.80 27.02
CA SER A 20 -12.74 4.69 27.13
C SER A 20 -13.40 5.94 27.72
N SER A 21 -12.62 6.95 28.11
CA SER A 21 -13.11 8.17 28.77
C SER A 21 -13.43 9.35 27.84
N VAL A 22 -13.34 9.19 26.52
CA VAL A 22 -13.74 10.26 25.57
C VAL A 22 -15.25 10.26 25.26
N PHE A 23 -15.98 9.22 25.65
CA PHE A 23 -17.45 9.16 25.48
C PHE A 23 -18.19 9.53 26.77
N SER A 24 -18.02 10.77 27.22
CA SER A 24 -19.00 11.40 28.10
C SER A 24 -19.07 12.87 27.77
N LEU A 25 -19.99 13.25 26.88
CA LEU A 25 -20.74 14.49 26.95
C LEU A 25 -21.97 14.40 26.05
N LYS A 26 -23.06 14.89 26.62
CA LYS A 26 -24.43 14.93 26.11
C LYS A 26 -24.48 15.63 24.75
N ASP A 27 -24.62 14.88 23.68
CA ASP A 27 -25.30 15.32 22.46
C ASP A 27 -26.14 14.14 21.97
N LYS A 28 -27.46 14.27 22.07
CA LYS A 28 -28.39 13.35 21.41
C LYS A 28 -28.29 13.62 19.91
N ILE A 29 -27.31 13.01 19.26
CA ILE A 29 -27.25 12.93 17.81
C ILE A 29 -28.27 11.85 17.42
N ASP A 30 -29.29 12.24 16.65
CA ASP A 30 -30.32 11.34 16.16
C ASP A 30 -29.66 10.22 15.36
N VAL A 31 -30.02 8.97 15.65
CA VAL A 31 -29.44 7.77 15.02
C VAL A 31 -29.70 7.77 13.51
N LYS A 32 -30.67 8.57 13.03
CA LYS A 32 -30.95 8.82 11.62
C LYS A 32 -29.91 9.73 10.92
N ASP A 33 -29.17 10.55 11.65
CA ASP A 33 -28.13 11.43 11.08
C ASP A 33 -26.80 10.70 10.83
N VAL A 34 -26.73 9.41 11.17
CA VAL A 34 -25.54 8.55 10.98
C VAL A 34 -25.75 7.59 9.80
N LEU A 35 -26.45 8.03 8.76
CA LEU A 35 -26.45 7.37 7.46
C LEU A 35 -25.15 7.72 6.73
N SER A 36 -24.22 6.75 6.66
CA SER A 36 -23.03 6.67 5.80
C SER A 36 -22.38 8.01 5.35
N ALA A 37 -21.20 8.32 5.89
CA ALA A 37 -20.37 9.51 5.60
C ALA A 37 -19.92 9.70 4.13
N GLN A 38 -20.42 8.92 3.17
CA GLN A 38 -20.28 9.19 1.74
C GLN A 38 -21.56 9.85 1.23
N LYS A 39 -21.54 11.19 1.18
CA LYS A 39 -22.60 11.95 0.48
C LYS A 39 -22.52 11.63 -1.00
N LEU A 40 -23.59 11.09 -1.56
CA LEU A 40 -23.72 10.95 -3.01
C LEU A 40 -23.90 12.35 -3.61
N VAL A 41 -22.94 12.77 -4.42
CA VAL A 41 -22.97 14.05 -5.12
C VAL A 41 -22.92 13.73 -6.61
N ASN A 42 -23.91 14.21 -7.36
CA ASN A 42 -23.88 14.06 -8.81
C ASN A 42 -22.67 14.81 -9.39
N GLY A 43 -22.08 14.27 -10.45
CA GLY A 43 -20.86 14.81 -11.06
C GLY A 43 -20.96 16.29 -11.42
N GLU A 44 -22.10 16.72 -11.96
CA GLU A 44 -22.37 18.10 -12.34
C GLU A 44 -22.34 19.09 -11.16
N ASN A 45 -22.61 18.60 -9.94
CA ASN A 45 -22.69 19.41 -8.73
C ASN A 45 -21.41 19.34 -7.87
N VAL A 46 -20.37 18.62 -8.30
CA VAL A 46 -19.13 18.45 -7.51
C VAL A 46 -18.44 19.78 -7.27
N PHE A 47 -18.45 20.70 -8.24
CA PHE A 47 -17.84 22.03 -8.08
C PHE A 47 -18.59 22.86 -7.02
N ASP A 48 -19.91 22.94 -7.13
CA ASP A 48 -20.75 23.69 -6.18
C ASP A 48 -20.70 23.06 -4.78
N PHE A 49 -20.73 21.73 -4.70
CA PHE A 49 -20.54 21.01 -3.46
C PHE A 49 -19.20 21.36 -2.82
N THR A 50 -18.10 21.31 -3.60
CA THR A 50 -16.73 21.58 -3.12
C THR A 50 -16.57 23.05 -2.71
N CYS A 51 -17.08 24.01 -3.49
CA CYS A 51 -17.06 25.42 -3.15
C CYS A 51 -17.84 25.70 -1.85
N ASN A 52 -19.05 25.15 -1.74
CA ASN A 52 -19.81 25.20 -0.50
C ASN A 52 -19.06 24.51 0.66
N TYR A 53 -18.26 23.48 0.38
CA TYR A 53 -17.46 22.75 1.39
C TYR A 53 -16.23 23.52 1.89
N ILE A 54 -15.49 24.17 0.98
CA ILE A 54 -14.23 24.87 1.27
C ILE A 54 -14.49 26.27 1.82
N PHE A 55 -15.49 26.98 1.29
CA PHE A 55 -15.77 28.37 1.65
C PHE A 55 -16.79 28.52 2.80
N SER A 56 -17.44 27.43 3.23
CA SER A 56 -18.28 27.41 4.43
C SER A 56 -17.45 27.34 5.72
N LYS A 57 -17.94 28.00 6.77
CA LYS A 57 -17.27 28.32 8.05
C LYS A 57 -16.66 27.10 8.78
N LYS A 58 -15.82 27.39 9.78
CA LYS A 58 -15.11 26.45 10.71
C LYS A 58 -15.91 25.21 11.18
N SER A 59 -17.24 25.27 11.27
CA SER A 59 -18.10 24.13 11.64
C SER A 59 -18.05 22.97 10.64
N LEU A 60 -17.80 23.24 9.35
CA LEU A 60 -17.82 22.20 8.32
C LEU A 60 -16.50 21.42 8.25
N GLN A 61 -15.36 22.06 8.51
CA GLN A 61 -14.07 21.37 8.69
C GLN A 61 -14.11 20.36 9.84
N TYR A 62 -14.83 20.68 10.92
CA TYR A 62 -15.07 19.75 12.03
C TYR A 62 -15.94 18.56 11.58
N GLY A 63 -16.98 18.82 10.78
CA GLY A 63 -17.76 17.79 10.10
C GLY A 63 -16.90 16.82 9.28
N MET A 64 -15.94 17.33 8.48
CA MET A 64 -15.03 16.47 7.70
C MET A 64 -14.16 15.58 8.58
N LYS A 65 -13.66 16.12 9.70
CA LYS A 65 -12.87 15.33 10.66
C LYS A 65 -13.71 14.23 11.29
N LEU A 66 -14.98 14.48 11.56
CA LEU A 66 -15.90 13.47 12.07
C LEU A 66 -16.24 12.43 11.00
N GLU A 67 -16.56 12.83 9.77
CA GLU A 67 -16.79 11.93 8.63
C GLU A 67 -15.57 11.04 8.38
N HIS A 68 -14.37 11.62 8.32
CA HIS A 68 -13.11 10.89 8.20
C HIS A 68 -12.92 9.89 9.34
N LYS A 69 -13.12 10.30 10.60
CA LYS A 69 -13.06 9.39 11.76
C LYS A 69 -14.12 8.29 11.69
N PHE A 70 -15.28 8.57 11.09
CA PHE A 70 -16.35 7.59 10.92
C PHE A 70 -16.04 6.56 9.83
N LEU A 71 -15.24 6.93 8.82
CA LEU A 71 -14.71 5.97 7.82
C LEU A 71 -13.78 4.93 8.44
N TRP A 72 -13.24 5.19 9.64
CA TRP A 72 -12.51 4.21 10.42
C TRP A 72 -13.52 3.23 11.02
N LYS A 73 -13.98 2.28 10.20
CA LYS A 73 -14.77 1.14 10.69
C LYS A 73 -13.95 0.39 11.73
N GLN A 74 -14.64 -0.19 12.74
CA GLN A 74 -14.00 -1.15 13.65
C GLN A 74 -13.27 -2.23 12.84
N GLN A 75 -12.02 -2.46 13.23
CA GLN A 75 -11.03 -3.23 12.50
C GLN A 75 -11.60 -4.58 12.05
N ARG A 76 -11.65 -4.79 10.74
CA ARG A 76 -11.87 -6.11 10.16
C ARG A 76 -10.61 -6.92 10.41
N HIS A 77 -10.83 -8.12 10.96
CA HIS A 77 -9.88 -9.21 11.18
C HIS A 77 -8.43 -8.92 10.80
N ILE A 78 -7.60 -8.60 11.80
CA ILE A 78 -6.14 -8.61 11.66
C ILE A 78 -5.74 -10.03 11.26
N SER A 79 -5.01 -10.14 10.15
CA SER A 79 -4.79 -11.37 9.40
C SER A 79 -3.77 -12.34 10.01
N ASP A 80 -3.82 -13.61 9.57
CA ASP A 80 -2.76 -14.62 9.70
C ASP A 80 -1.42 -14.16 9.08
N PHE A 81 -1.46 -13.19 8.14
CA PHE A 81 -0.28 -12.63 7.47
C PHE A 81 0.54 -11.67 8.33
N CYS A 82 -0.02 -11.16 9.44
CA CYS A 82 0.70 -10.30 10.37
C CYS A 82 1.59 -11.07 11.34
N GLN A 83 1.37 -12.38 11.52
CA GLN A 83 1.85 -13.08 12.71
C GLN A 83 3.07 -14.00 12.56
N SER A 84 3.65 -14.25 11.38
CA SER A 84 4.92 -15.02 11.40
C SER A 84 5.83 -14.94 10.17
N GLU A 85 5.33 -15.00 8.93
CA GLU A 85 6.24 -15.28 7.79
C GLU A 85 6.89 -14.04 7.16
N ALA A 86 6.29 -12.85 7.28
CA ALA A 86 6.73 -11.67 6.54
C ALA A 86 7.32 -10.55 7.39
N MET A 87 6.86 -10.43 8.64
CA MET A 87 7.26 -9.35 9.54
C MET A 87 8.71 -9.51 10.00
N ASP A 88 9.17 -10.76 10.14
CA ASP A 88 10.53 -11.09 10.57
C ASP A 88 11.56 -11.11 9.41
N GLU A 89 11.09 -11.06 8.16
CA GLU A 89 11.93 -11.18 6.96
C GLU A 89 12.15 -9.86 6.20
N GLY A 90 11.72 -8.71 6.76
CA GLY A 90 11.91 -7.40 6.12
C GLY A 90 11.05 -7.18 4.86
N LYS A 91 10.00 -7.99 4.66
CA LYS A 91 9.07 -7.86 3.52
C LYS A 91 8.04 -6.74 3.72
N ASN A 92 7.86 -6.24 4.94
CA ASN A 92 7.02 -5.07 5.23
C ASN A 92 7.87 -3.83 5.42
N ARG A 93 7.49 -2.71 4.80
CA ARG A 93 8.22 -1.45 4.98
C ARG A 93 7.95 -0.80 6.33
N SER A 94 6.71 -0.92 6.83
CA SER A 94 6.31 -0.41 8.14
C SER A 94 5.78 -1.55 9.02
N PRO A 95 6.26 -1.69 10.26
CA PRO A 95 5.74 -2.69 11.19
C PRO A 95 4.34 -2.34 11.73
N SER A 96 3.91 -1.07 11.58
CA SER A 96 2.60 -0.61 12.06
C SER A 96 1.49 -0.71 11.00
N ILE A 97 1.85 -0.97 9.74
CA ILE A 97 0.90 -1.10 8.64
C ILE A 97 0.81 -2.58 8.29
N VAL A 98 -0.41 -3.10 8.32
CA VAL A 98 -0.69 -4.51 8.12
C VAL A 98 -1.43 -4.74 6.81
N ASN A 99 -1.14 -5.88 6.16
CA ASN A 99 -1.94 -6.34 5.03
C ASN A 99 -3.12 -7.16 5.54
N PHE A 100 -4.34 -6.72 5.23
CA PHE A 100 -5.56 -7.42 5.60
C PHE A 100 -5.75 -8.69 4.76
N ASN A 101 -6.46 -9.67 5.31
CA ASN A 101 -6.74 -10.93 4.61
C ASN A 101 -7.66 -10.70 3.40
N GLU A 102 -8.62 -9.79 3.54
CA GLU A 102 -9.57 -9.45 2.49
C GLU A 102 -8.85 -8.82 1.29
N GLY A 103 -8.91 -9.51 0.16
CA GLY A 103 -8.24 -9.06 -1.06
C GLY A 103 -6.72 -9.27 -1.05
N ALA A 104 -6.12 -9.90 -0.03
CA ALA A 104 -4.68 -10.15 -0.01
C ALA A 104 -4.21 -10.88 -1.28
N VAL A 105 -3.18 -10.32 -1.91
CA VAL A 105 -2.48 -10.99 -3.02
C VAL A 105 -1.69 -12.18 -2.46
N ARG A 106 -1.82 -13.35 -3.09
CA ARG A 106 -1.14 -14.58 -2.67
C ARG A 106 -0.29 -15.11 -3.82
N LEU A 107 1.01 -15.21 -3.59
CA LEU A 107 1.94 -15.72 -4.58
C LEU A 107 1.98 -17.25 -4.55
N LEU A 108 2.05 -17.85 -5.73
CA LEU A 108 2.29 -19.28 -5.90
C LEU A 108 3.80 -19.51 -5.91
N PRO A 109 4.35 -20.34 -5.00
CA PRO A 109 5.76 -20.70 -5.00
C PRO A 109 6.16 -21.33 -6.35
N THR A 110 7.19 -20.81 -6.99
CA THR A 110 7.83 -21.47 -8.16
C THR A 110 9.08 -22.23 -7.74
N MET A 111 9.68 -21.85 -6.61
CA MET A 111 10.83 -22.50 -5.97
C MET A 111 10.52 -22.90 -4.52
N PRO A 112 11.29 -23.83 -3.91
CA PRO A 112 11.01 -24.34 -2.56
C PRO A 112 10.95 -23.29 -1.44
N ASN A 113 11.76 -22.22 -1.55
CA ASN A 113 11.88 -21.19 -0.52
C ASN A 113 11.06 -19.93 -0.85
N ASP A 114 10.18 -20.01 -1.84
CA ASP A 114 9.40 -18.86 -2.24
C ASP A 114 8.32 -18.51 -1.24
N SER A 115 8.31 -17.23 -0.89
CA SER A 115 7.22 -16.61 -0.15
C SER A 115 5.89 -16.79 -0.86
N ARG A 116 4.83 -17.03 -0.09
CA ARG A 116 3.44 -16.84 -0.54
C ARG A 116 2.94 -15.41 -0.29
N TYR A 117 3.71 -14.64 0.47
CA TYR A 117 3.37 -13.30 0.91
C TYR A 117 3.95 -12.22 -0.01
N ILE A 118 3.13 -11.21 -0.25
CA ILE A 118 3.55 -9.85 -0.61
C ILE A 118 2.57 -8.86 0.04
N HIS A 119 3.06 -7.68 0.46
CA HIS A 119 2.20 -6.64 1.02
C HIS A 119 1.43 -5.90 -0.10
N ALA A 120 0.44 -6.58 -0.65
CA ALA A 120 -0.46 -6.06 -1.69
C ALA A 120 -1.89 -6.58 -1.51
N THR A 121 -2.85 -5.77 -1.96
CA THR A 121 -4.28 -6.04 -1.88
C THR A 121 -4.90 -5.82 -3.26
N GLN A 122 -5.64 -6.81 -3.74
CA GLN A 122 -6.48 -6.71 -4.91
C GLN A 122 -7.81 -6.05 -4.56
N ILE A 123 -8.19 -5.05 -5.37
CA ILE A 123 -9.46 -4.34 -5.27
C ILE A 123 -10.18 -4.48 -6.61
N ASN A 124 -11.40 -5.01 -6.55
CA ASN A 124 -12.25 -5.15 -7.72
C ASN A 124 -13.38 -4.12 -7.61
N ILE A 125 -13.45 -3.21 -8.57
CA ILE A 125 -14.53 -2.21 -8.70
C ILE A 125 -15.18 -2.35 -10.09
N PRO A 126 -16.38 -1.80 -10.30
CA PRO A 126 -17.06 -1.93 -11.60
C PRO A 126 -16.24 -1.44 -12.80
N SER A 127 -15.31 -0.50 -12.58
CA SER A 127 -14.42 0.04 -13.61
C SER A 127 -13.13 -0.77 -13.84
N GLY A 128 -12.86 -1.81 -13.05
CA GLY A 128 -11.70 -2.67 -13.25
C GLY A 128 -11.16 -3.33 -11.97
N ASN A 129 -10.14 -4.14 -12.18
CA ASN A 129 -9.39 -4.82 -11.12
C ASN A 129 -8.04 -4.12 -10.92
N PHE A 130 -7.75 -3.76 -9.69
CA PHE A 130 -6.55 -3.04 -9.29
C PHE A 130 -5.80 -3.83 -8.24
N ILE A 131 -4.48 -3.66 -8.19
CA ILE A 131 -3.65 -4.11 -7.07
C ILE A 131 -3.05 -2.86 -6.45
N ILE A 132 -3.34 -2.65 -5.16
CA ILE A 132 -2.66 -1.65 -4.35
C ILE A 132 -1.54 -2.37 -3.61
N ALA A 133 -0.31 -1.92 -3.79
CA ALA A 133 0.87 -2.51 -3.17
C ALA A 133 1.72 -1.42 -2.51
N GLN A 134 2.42 -1.78 -1.44
CA GLN A 134 3.51 -0.93 -0.94
C GLN A 134 4.65 -0.88 -1.97
N GLY A 135 5.48 0.16 -1.93
CA GLY A 135 6.75 0.16 -2.66
C GLY A 135 7.64 -0.99 -2.19
N PRO A 136 8.19 -1.83 -3.10
CA PRO A 136 8.92 -3.04 -2.72
C PRO A 136 10.14 -2.71 -1.87
N THR A 137 10.39 -3.52 -0.85
CA THR A 137 11.66 -3.56 -0.10
C THR A 137 12.70 -4.38 -0.88
N GLU A 138 13.95 -4.35 -0.45
CA GLU A 138 15.00 -5.21 -1.02
C GLU A 138 14.61 -6.70 -0.92
N GLN A 139 14.08 -7.11 0.23
CA GLN A 139 13.71 -8.50 0.52
C GLN A 139 12.46 -8.94 -0.23
N SER A 140 11.60 -8.01 -0.66
CA SER A 140 10.37 -8.29 -1.40
C SER A 140 10.47 -8.03 -2.90
N LEU A 141 11.65 -7.67 -3.41
CA LEU A 141 11.85 -7.34 -4.84
C LEU A 141 11.47 -8.51 -5.75
N ILE A 142 11.93 -9.73 -5.43
CA ILE A 142 11.58 -10.93 -6.21
C ILE A 142 10.08 -11.21 -6.16
N ASP A 143 9.46 -11.06 -4.99
CA ASP A 143 8.03 -11.27 -4.79
C ASP A 143 7.20 -10.23 -5.57
N PHE A 144 7.69 -8.99 -5.67
CA PHE A 144 7.07 -7.95 -6.48
C PHE A 144 7.07 -8.33 -7.97
N PHE A 145 8.19 -8.79 -8.52
CA PHE A 145 8.22 -9.27 -9.91
C PHE A 145 7.38 -10.52 -10.13
N ARG A 146 7.37 -11.47 -9.19
CA ARG A 146 6.48 -12.64 -9.22
C ARG A 146 5.01 -12.22 -9.22
N MET A 147 4.64 -11.19 -8.46
CA MET A 147 3.29 -10.61 -8.48
C MET A 147 2.94 -10.05 -9.87
N LEU A 148 3.80 -9.19 -10.43
CA LEU A 148 3.58 -8.62 -11.77
C LEU A 148 3.39 -9.73 -12.81
N TRP A 149 4.18 -10.79 -12.71
CA TRP A 149 4.12 -11.93 -13.60
C TRP A 149 2.83 -12.74 -13.41
N GLN A 150 2.57 -13.23 -12.20
CA GLN A 150 1.45 -14.13 -11.88
C GLN A 150 0.09 -13.47 -12.14
N TYR A 151 -0.04 -12.17 -11.84
CA TYR A 151 -1.29 -11.43 -12.00
C TYR A 151 -1.41 -10.71 -13.36
N HIS A 152 -0.47 -10.96 -14.29
CA HIS A 152 -0.47 -10.38 -15.63
C HIS A 152 -0.60 -8.85 -15.64
N VAL A 153 0.15 -8.19 -14.75
CA VAL A 153 0.14 -6.73 -14.65
C VAL A 153 0.80 -6.12 -15.88
N LEU A 154 0.07 -5.26 -16.59
CA LEU A 154 0.56 -4.55 -17.79
C LEU A 154 0.94 -3.09 -17.51
N LEU A 155 0.46 -2.56 -16.38
CA LEU A 155 0.57 -1.15 -16.01
C LEU A 155 0.89 -1.03 -14.52
N VAL A 156 1.94 -0.29 -14.21
CA VAL A 156 2.33 0.07 -12.85
C VAL A 156 2.33 1.60 -12.74
N ILE A 157 1.70 2.12 -11.70
CA ILE A 157 1.68 3.55 -11.40
C ILE A 157 2.42 3.75 -10.09
N CYS A 158 3.51 4.50 -10.09
CA CYS A 158 4.26 4.83 -8.89
C CYS A 158 3.85 6.22 -8.40
N LEU A 159 3.25 6.29 -7.22
CA LEU A 159 2.82 7.56 -6.62
C LEU A 159 3.90 8.19 -5.72
N GLU A 160 4.91 7.41 -5.34
CA GLU A 160 6.03 7.88 -4.53
C GLU A 160 7.21 8.30 -5.43
N PRO A 161 7.97 9.35 -5.06
CA PRO A 161 9.17 9.71 -5.76
C PRO A 161 10.16 8.54 -5.78
N PHE A 162 10.55 8.10 -6.98
CA PHE A 162 11.49 6.98 -7.15
C PHE A 162 12.93 7.30 -6.70
N THR A 163 13.17 8.51 -6.20
CA THR A 163 14.47 9.01 -5.75
C THR A 163 14.78 8.68 -4.29
N ASP A 164 13.78 8.29 -3.48
CA ASP A 164 14.00 7.94 -2.07
C ASP A 164 13.98 6.41 -1.84
N HIS A 165 15.18 5.84 -1.67
CA HIS A 165 15.37 4.42 -1.36
C HIS A 165 14.69 3.98 -0.05
N LYS A 166 14.36 4.92 0.85
CA LYS A 166 13.64 4.63 2.10
C LYS A 166 12.15 4.42 1.89
N THR A 167 11.55 5.02 0.86
CA THR A 167 10.13 4.84 0.53
C THR A 167 9.92 3.76 -0.52
N CYS A 168 10.91 3.51 -1.38
CA CYS A 168 10.81 2.52 -2.44
C CYS A 168 12.18 1.93 -2.81
N TYR A 169 12.34 0.60 -2.77
CA TYR A 169 13.56 -0.01 -3.32
C TYR A 169 13.49 0.03 -4.86
N PRO A 170 14.58 0.35 -5.56
CA PRO A 170 14.56 0.50 -7.01
C PRO A 170 14.25 -0.83 -7.69
N TYR A 171 13.04 -0.96 -8.22
CA TYR A 171 12.55 -2.16 -8.90
C TYR A 171 12.53 -2.04 -10.43
N PHE A 172 12.83 -0.86 -10.99
CA PHE A 172 13.03 -0.65 -12.42
C PHE A 172 14.03 0.50 -12.61
N SER A 173 14.52 0.73 -13.83
CA SER A 173 15.49 1.80 -14.12
C SER A 173 14.85 2.98 -14.86
N LEU A 174 15.15 4.19 -14.41
CA LEU A 174 14.80 5.43 -15.13
C LEU A 174 15.69 5.66 -16.36
N LYS A 175 16.72 4.85 -16.57
CA LYS A 175 17.64 4.95 -17.71
C LYS A 175 17.31 3.88 -18.75
N LYS A 176 17.32 4.26 -20.02
CA LYS A 176 17.13 3.35 -21.16
C LYS A 176 18.24 2.29 -21.19
N GLN A 177 17.88 1.07 -21.60
CA GLN A 177 18.78 -0.11 -21.72
C GLN A 177 19.48 -0.48 -20.41
N GLN A 178 18.81 -0.27 -19.28
CA GLN A 178 19.27 -0.71 -17.98
C GLN A 178 18.36 -1.79 -17.45
N VAL A 179 18.99 -2.81 -16.83
CA VAL A 179 18.33 -4.01 -16.33
C VAL A 179 18.37 -4.01 -14.81
N VAL A 180 17.22 -4.21 -14.19
CA VAL A 180 17.12 -4.56 -12.76
C VAL A 180 16.86 -6.06 -12.67
N LYS A 181 17.64 -6.75 -11.85
CA LYS A 181 17.52 -8.21 -11.65
C LYS A 181 17.10 -8.52 -10.23
N ALA A 182 16.24 -9.52 -10.08
CA ALA A 182 15.89 -10.10 -8.79
C ALA A 182 16.37 -11.55 -8.76
N MET A 183 17.38 -11.83 -7.91
CA MET A 183 17.93 -13.16 -7.64
C MET A 183 18.34 -13.96 -8.90
N GLU A 184 18.71 -13.29 -9.99
CA GLU A 184 18.97 -13.91 -11.33
C GLU A 184 17.80 -14.75 -11.90
N ARG A 185 16.60 -14.62 -11.31
CA ARG A 185 15.39 -15.37 -11.71
C ARG A 185 14.50 -14.56 -12.62
N ILE A 186 14.29 -13.29 -12.29
CA ILE A 186 13.46 -12.38 -13.06
C ILE A 186 14.24 -11.09 -13.26
N SER A 187 14.16 -10.54 -14.47
CA SER A 187 14.80 -9.28 -14.81
C SER A 187 13.81 -8.34 -15.50
N LEU A 188 14.03 -7.05 -15.33
CA LEU A 188 13.22 -6.00 -15.91
C LEU A 188 14.15 -5.01 -16.62
N GLU A 189 14.01 -4.90 -17.94
CA GLU A 189 14.80 -4.00 -18.77
C GLU A 189 13.97 -2.81 -19.25
N THR A 190 14.41 -1.58 -18.96
CA THR A 190 13.76 -0.38 -19.50
C THR A 190 14.15 -0.17 -20.96
N GLN A 191 13.22 -0.34 -21.90
CA GLN A 191 13.49 -0.24 -23.34
C GLN A 191 13.18 1.13 -23.92
N LYS A 192 12.13 1.79 -23.44
CA LYS A 192 11.68 3.07 -23.98
C LYS A 192 11.25 4.02 -22.88
N ILE A 193 11.51 5.30 -23.10
CA ILE A 193 11.10 6.40 -22.23
C ILE A 193 10.37 7.39 -23.13
N THR A 194 9.16 7.77 -22.74
CA THR A 194 8.31 8.69 -23.49
C THR A 194 7.82 9.77 -22.55
N GLU A 195 8.23 11.01 -22.79
CA GLU A 195 7.66 12.17 -22.11
C GLU A 195 6.29 12.47 -22.72
N THR A 196 5.29 12.69 -21.87
CA THR A 196 3.95 13.03 -22.31
C THR A 196 3.71 14.54 -22.20
N SER A 197 2.93 15.08 -23.13
CA SER A 197 2.54 16.50 -23.11
C SER A 197 1.54 16.85 -22.00
N VAL A 198 0.97 15.84 -21.34
CA VAL A 198 -0.05 15.99 -20.31
C VAL A 198 0.57 15.73 -18.94
N ALA A 199 0.47 16.73 -18.05
CA ALA A 199 0.83 16.61 -16.62
C ALA A 199 2.30 16.25 -16.30
N ASN A 200 3.24 16.47 -17.23
CA ASN A 200 4.67 16.15 -17.06
C ASN A 200 4.92 14.68 -16.66
N LEU A 201 4.02 13.78 -17.06
CA LEU A 201 4.16 12.35 -16.76
C LEU A 201 5.15 11.72 -17.72
N ILE A 202 6.01 10.85 -17.19
CA ILE A 202 6.96 10.08 -17.99
C ILE A 202 6.50 8.63 -18.01
N VAL A 203 6.37 8.09 -19.23
CA VAL A 203 6.00 6.69 -19.45
C VAL A 203 7.25 5.90 -19.78
N TYR A 204 7.54 4.89 -18.97
CA TYR A 204 8.62 3.94 -19.20
C TYR A 204 8.02 2.63 -19.69
N GLU A 205 8.47 2.13 -20.84
CA GLU A 205 8.13 0.78 -21.31
C GLU A 205 9.31 -0.13 -20.96
N ALA A 206 9.04 -1.14 -20.14
CA ALA A 206 10.04 -2.10 -19.70
C ALA A 206 9.59 -3.54 -19.95
N VAL A 207 10.54 -4.41 -20.28
CA VAL A 207 10.30 -5.81 -20.57
C VAL A 207 10.70 -6.65 -19.37
N LEU A 208 9.71 -7.33 -18.78
CA LEU A 208 9.88 -8.29 -17.70
C LEU A 208 10.19 -9.66 -18.31
N MET A 209 11.38 -10.18 -18.06
CA MET A 209 11.82 -11.50 -18.50
C MET A 209 11.88 -12.45 -17.30
N ASN A 210 11.11 -13.54 -17.37
CA ASN A 210 11.12 -14.58 -16.36
C ASN A 210 12.01 -15.74 -16.81
N MET A 211 13.20 -15.88 -16.23
CA MET A 211 14.18 -16.91 -16.62
C MET A 211 13.77 -18.32 -16.19
N GLU A 212 12.76 -18.44 -15.32
CA GLU A 212 12.22 -19.73 -14.88
C GLU A 212 11.29 -20.36 -15.92
N ILE A 213 10.81 -19.56 -16.87
CA ILE A 213 9.87 -19.97 -17.93
C ILE A 213 10.55 -19.71 -19.27
N LYS A 214 10.72 -20.76 -20.08
CA LYS A 214 11.39 -20.63 -21.38
C LYS A 214 10.65 -19.64 -22.29
N ASP A 215 11.41 -18.67 -22.80
CA ASP A 215 11.06 -17.76 -23.89
C ASP A 215 9.77 -16.94 -23.70
N ASP A 216 9.41 -16.62 -22.45
CA ASP A 216 8.27 -15.74 -22.16
C ASP A 216 8.74 -14.40 -21.59
N SER A 217 8.13 -13.32 -22.08
CA SER A 217 8.42 -11.95 -21.63
C SER A 217 7.16 -11.10 -21.69
N LYS A 218 7.05 -10.13 -20.77
CA LYS A 218 5.90 -9.24 -20.67
C LYS A 218 6.33 -7.79 -20.78
N LEU A 219 5.69 -7.05 -21.67
CA LEU A 219 5.83 -5.60 -21.73
C LEU A 219 4.98 -4.96 -20.63
N ILE A 220 5.61 -4.18 -19.77
CA ILE A 220 4.97 -3.46 -18.66
C ILE A 220 5.25 -1.97 -18.83
N LYS A 221 4.21 -1.15 -18.67
CA LYS A 221 4.32 0.31 -18.68
C LYS A 221 4.37 0.83 -17.24
N PHE A 222 5.31 1.73 -16.96
CA PHE A 222 5.43 2.42 -15.69
C PHE A 222 5.11 3.90 -15.89
N PHE A 223 4.21 4.44 -15.06
CA PHE A 223 3.85 5.85 -15.02
C PHE A 223 4.39 6.45 -13.71
N ILE A 224 5.17 7.51 -13.86
CA ILE A 224 5.88 8.23 -12.79
C ILE A 224 5.75 9.72 -13.05
#